data_AF-A0A1X0N7Q3-F1
#
_entry.id   AF-A0A1X0N7Q3-F1
#
_cell.length_a   1.000
_cell.length_b   1.000
_cell.length_c   1.000
_cell.angle_alpha   90.00
_cell.angle_beta   90.00
_cell.angle_gamma   90.00
#
_symmetry.space_group_name_H-M   'P 1'
#
loop_
_entity.id
_entity.type
_entity.pdbx_description
1 polymer ?
#
loop_
_entity_poly.entity_id
_entity_poly.type
_entity_poly.pdbx_seq_one_letter_code
_entity_poly.pdbx_strand_id
1 'polypeptide(L)'
;MRRVLTGCLVATLLLINTLVLIGPLLVFALLKLLFRGRMRDRCSHAVMWIAETWAEIDKVIFAACIPTQWDIRGDEGLRSDTSYLVISNHQSWVDIPALIQALNRRTPFFKFFLKKELIWVPLLGLAWWALDYPFMKRYTKAFLAKNPELKGKDLEITKAACELFKRQPVTIVNYLEGTRFTSAKHSAQASPYTRLLKPKAGGVAFVLAAMGEQLDAILDVTVVYPGSRIPGFWDMLCGQVPKVIVDIRTRPMDPALWQGDYENDPVFREKIQGWVNQLWIEKDARIAALRLETAQR
;
A
#
# COMPACT_ATOMS: atom_id res chain seq x y z
N MET A 1 28.90 6.74 15.41
CA MET A 1 28.68 5.46 16.12
C MET A 1 27.26 5.32 16.68
N ARG A 2 26.75 6.27 17.49
CA ARG A 2 25.39 6.19 18.09
C ARG A 2 24.26 5.85 17.09
N ARG A 3 24.18 6.54 15.94
CA ARG A 3 23.14 6.30 14.92
C ARG A 3 23.14 4.89 14.33
N VAL A 4 24.33 4.33 14.10
CA VAL A 4 24.48 2.96 13.58
C VAL A 4 24.05 1.95 14.63
N LEU A 5 24.44 2.17 15.90
CA LEU A 5 23.98 1.32 17.01
C LEU A 5 22.46 1.37 17.18
N THR A 6 21.83 2.55 17.07
CA THR A 6 20.37 2.68 17.02
C THR A 6 19.78 1.89 15.86
N GLY A 7 20.33 2.03 14.65
CA GLY A 7 19.89 1.28 13.48
C GLY A 7 19.96 -0.24 13.66
N CYS A 8 21.08 -0.75 14.20
CA CYS A 8 21.24 -2.16 14.51
C CYS A 8 20.23 -2.63 15.57
N LEU A 9 20.07 -1.87 16.66
CA LEU A 9 19.11 -2.18 17.72
C LEU A 9 17.68 -2.28 17.16
N VAL A 10 17.24 -1.26 16.41
CA VAL A 10 15.90 -1.24 15.80
C VAL A 10 15.74 -2.42 14.85
N ALA A 11 16.70 -2.67 13.96
CA ALA A 11 16.65 -3.80 13.04
C ALA A 11 16.55 -5.15 13.78
N THR A 12 17.30 -5.32 14.88
CA THR A 12 17.25 -6.52 15.73
C THR A 12 15.89 -6.67 16.39
N LEU A 13 15.31 -5.60 16.96
CA LEU A 13 13.99 -5.66 17.59
C LEU A 13 12.88 -5.99 16.57
N LEU A 14 12.91 -5.39 15.37
CA LEU A 14 11.97 -5.71 14.28
C LEU A 14 12.12 -7.17 13.82
N LEU A 15 13.35 -7.67 13.74
CA LEU A 15 13.62 -9.07 13.38
C LEU A 15 13.09 -10.02 14.45
N ILE A 16 13.34 -9.75 15.74
CA ILE A 16 12.81 -10.56 16.84
C ILE A 16 11.28 -10.56 16.81
N ASN A 17 10.64 -9.39 16.66
CA ASN A 17 9.19 -9.29 16.54
C ASN A 17 8.66 -10.16 15.39
N THR A 18 9.31 -10.09 14.23
CA THR A 18 8.97 -10.90 13.05
C THR A 18 9.13 -12.39 13.31
N LEU A 19 10.24 -12.82 13.92
CA LEU A 19 10.52 -14.23 14.22
C LEU A 19 9.55 -14.81 15.25
N VAL A 20 9.13 -14.01 16.23
CA VAL A 20 8.17 -14.44 17.25
C VAL A 20 6.77 -14.63 16.66
N LEU A 21 6.31 -13.69 15.83
CA LEU A 21 4.93 -13.70 15.32
C LEU A 21 4.73 -14.52 14.04
N ILE A 22 5.79 -14.77 13.27
CA ILE A 22 5.67 -15.60 12.05
C ILE A 22 5.25 -17.04 12.38
N GLY A 23 5.70 -17.62 13.49
CA GLY A 23 5.35 -18.98 13.90
C GLY A 23 3.82 -19.16 14.08
N PRO A 24 3.18 -18.45 15.03
CA PRO A 24 1.73 -18.47 15.20
C PRO A 24 0.97 -18.11 13.92
N LEU A 25 1.45 -17.12 13.16
CA LEU A 25 0.84 -16.72 11.89
C LEU A 25 0.78 -17.90 10.90
N LEU A 26 1.88 -18.64 10.74
CA LEU A 26 1.94 -19.80 9.85
C LEU A 26 1.10 -20.97 10.37
N VAL A 27 1.00 -21.18 11.68
CA VAL A 27 0.08 -22.18 12.24
C VAL A 27 -1.36 -21.91 11.80
N PHE A 28 -1.85 -20.67 11.96
CA PHE A 28 -3.20 -20.33 11.50
C PHE A 28 -3.34 -20.33 9.98
N ALA A 29 -2.28 -20.00 9.23
CA ALA A 29 -2.27 -20.09 7.78
C ALA A 29 -2.42 -21.54 7.29
N LEU A 30 -1.77 -22.50 7.96
CA LEU A 30 -1.90 -23.93 7.64
C LEU A 30 -3.28 -24.46 8.06
N LEU A 31 -3.78 -24.09 9.24
CA LEU A 31 -5.15 -24.45 9.67
C LEU A 31 -6.21 -23.94 8.69
N LYS A 32 -6.03 -22.71 8.18
CA LYS A 32 -6.88 -22.13 7.15
C LYS A 32 -6.98 -22.98 5.89
N LEU A 33 -5.94 -23.75 5.53
CA LEU A 33 -5.98 -24.67 4.39
C LEU A 33 -6.81 -25.93 4.66
N LEU A 34 -6.92 -26.35 5.92
CA LEU A 34 -7.67 -27.55 6.32
C LEU A 34 -9.17 -27.29 6.43
N PHE A 35 -9.55 -26.04 6.70
CA PHE A 35 -10.95 -25.67 6.96
C PHE A 35 -11.64 -25.01 5.77
N ARG A 36 -12.98 -25.06 5.76
CA ARG A 36 -13.85 -24.38 4.78
C ARG A 36 -14.86 -23.48 5.49
N GLY A 37 -15.47 -22.56 4.74
CA GLY A 37 -16.52 -21.66 5.24
C GLY A 37 -16.07 -20.84 6.46
N ARG A 38 -16.94 -20.75 7.47
CA ARG A 38 -16.74 -19.90 8.66
C ARG A 38 -15.44 -20.19 9.42
N MET A 39 -15.00 -21.44 9.47
CA MET A 39 -13.77 -21.79 10.19
C MET A 39 -12.52 -21.28 9.43
N ARG A 40 -12.52 -21.39 8.10
CA ARG A 40 -11.48 -20.74 7.26
C ARG A 40 -11.46 -19.23 7.48
N ASP A 41 -12.63 -18.61 7.56
CA ASP A 41 -12.75 -17.17 7.79
C ASP A 41 -12.20 -16.79 9.17
N ARG A 42 -12.48 -17.58 10.23
CA ARG A 42 -11.89 -17.38 11.58
C ARG A 42 -10.37 -17.50 11.58
N CYS A 43 -9.81 -18.50 10.90
CA CYS A 43 -8.35 -18.61 10.75
C CYS A 43 -7.77 -17.40 10.00
N SER A 44 -8.47 -16.92 8.97
CA SER A 44 -8.04 -15.72 8.21
C SER A 44 -8.06 -14.46 9.10
N HIS A 45 -9.08 -14.30 9.95
CA HIS A 45 -9.12 -13.23 10.95
C HIS A 45 -7.98 -13.34 11.96
N ALA A 46 -7.65 -14.55 12.43
CA ALA A 46 -6.51 -14.75 13.33
C ALA A 46 -5.17 -14.36 12.66
N VAL A 47 -4.96 -14.75 11.40
CA VAL A 47 -3.79 -14.33 10.62
C VAL A 47 -3.70 -12.80 10.51
N MET A 48 -4.81 -12.12 10.20
CA MET A 48 -4.86 -10.66 10.14
C MET A 48 -4.58 -10.01 11.50
N TRP A 49 -5.16 -10.52 12.58
CA TRP A 49 -4.94 -10.00 13.93
C TRP A 49 -3.47 -10.13 14.37
N ILE A 50 -2.81 -11.23 14.01
CA ILE A 50 -1.37 -11.40 14.26
C ILE A 50 -0.55 -10.36 13.47
N ALA A 51 -0.91 -10.11 12.20
CA ALA A 51 -0.23 -9.10 11.38
C ALA A 51 -0.46 -7.66 11.90
N GLU A 52 -1.66 -7.33 12.35
CA GLU A 52 -1.96 -6.05 13.00
C GLU A 52 -1.20 -5.88 14.31
N THR A 53 -1.02 -6.97 15.07
CA THR A 53 -0.24 -6.98 16.30
C THR A 53 1.25 -6.82 16.03
N TRP A 54 1.77 -7.49 15.00
CA TRP A 54 3.13 -7.28 14.51
C TRP A 54 3.37 -5.81 14.16
N ALA A 55 2.44 -5.21 13.41
CA ALA A 55 2.50 -3.80 13.03
C ALA A 55 2.40 -2.84 14.23
N GLU A 56 1.58 -3.13 15.24
CA GLU A 56 1.56 -2.33 16.48
C GLU A 56 2.87 -2.41 17.26
N ILE A 57 3.50 -3.58 17.35
CA ILE A 57 4.79 -3.73 18.03
C ILE A 57 5.87 -2.95 17.26
N ASP A 58 5.85 -2.97 15.92
CA ASP A 58 6.76 -2.15 15.11
C ASP A 58 6.57 -0.65 15.37
N LYS A 59 5.33 -0.18 15.53
CA LYS A 59 5.04 1.21 15.92
C LYS A 59 5.63 1.55 17.29
N VAL A 60 5.51 0.65 18.26
CA VAL A 60 6.10 0.81 19.60
C VAL A 60 7.62 0.85 19.55
N ILE A 61 8.25 -0.04 18.76
CA ILE A 61 9.71 -0.04 18.55
C ILE A 61 10.15 1.29 17.96
N PHE A 62 9.47 1.80 16.93
CA PHE A 62 9.82 3.10 16.36
C PHE A 62 9.62 4.24 17.36
N ALA A 63 8.51 4.28 18.10
CA ALA A 63 8.28 5.30 19.11
C ALA A 63 9.32 5.30 20.23
N ALA A 64 9.81 4.13 20.63
CA ALA A 64 10.79 3.98 21.71
C ALA A 64 12.23 4.25 21.27
N CYS A 65 12.58 3.93 20.03
CA CYS A 65 13.98 3.89 19.60
C CYS A 65 14.41 5.05 18.69
N ILE A 66 13.49 5.71 17.99
CA ILE A 66 13.82 6.77 17.02
C ILE A 66 13.02 8.06 17.28
N PRO A 67 13.60 9.24 16.99
CA PRO A 67 12.97 10.53 17.29
C PRO A 67 11.94 10.98 16.23
N THR A 68 11.53 10.08 15.33
CA THR A 68 10.65 10.42 14.20
C THR A 68 9.30 10.90 14.69
N GLN A 69 8.94 12.13 14.33
CA GLN A 69 7.60 12.66 14.55
C GLN A 69 6.67 12.25 13.40
N TRP A 70 5.58 11.57 13.74
CA TRP A 70 4.53 11.19 12.80
C TRP A 70 3.39 12.19 12.87
N ASP A 71 3.18 12.95 11.80
CA ASP A 71 2.10 13.93 11.66
C ASP A 71 1.03 13.29 10.77
N ILE A 72 0.06 12.62 11.40
CA ILE A 72 -1.04 11.91 10.74
C ILE A 72 -2.28 12.79 10.81
N ARG A 73 -2.93 13.00 9.66
CA ARG A 73 -4.09 13.88 9.52
C ARG A 73 -5.19 13.18 8.71
N GLY A 74 -6.44 13.47 9.01
CA GLY A 74 -7.57 12.98 8.20
C GLY A 74 -7.91 11.51 8.45
N ASP A 75 -7.44 10.93 9.55
CA ASP A 75 -7.72 9.57 10.00
C ASP A 75 -9.02 9.45 10.80
N GLU A 76 -9.76 10.55 10.97
CA GLU A 76 -11.02 10.58 11.70
C GLU A 76 -12.11 9.79 10.97
N GLY A 77 -12.90 9.01 11.71
CA GLY A 77 -14.05 8.27 11.17
C GLY A 77 -13.71 7.02 10.37
N LEU A 78 -12.42 6.67 10.25
CA LEU A 78 -11.99 5.38 9.69
C LEU A 78 -12.47 4.23 10.59
N ARG A 79 -12.95 3.16 9.95
CA ARG A 79 -13.51 1.97 10.61
C ARG A 79 -12.87 0.68 10.11
N SER A 80 -12.71 -0.30 10.98
CA SER A 80 -12.12 -1.61 10.63
C SER A 80 -13.14 -2.63 10.09
N ASP A 81 -14.43 -2.28 10.03
CA ASP A 81 -15.53 -3.15 9.63
C ASP A 81 -15.94 -2.98 8.16
N THR A 82 -15.20 -2.19 7.39
CA THR A 82 -15.49 -1.89 5.99
C THR A 82 -14.22 -1.85 5.13
N SER A 83 -14.36 -1.91 3.81
CA SER A 83 -13.23 -1.93 2.88
C SER A 83 -12.89 -0.56 2.31
N TYR A 84 -11.60 -0.31 2.08
CA TYR A 84 -11.10 0.94 1.50
C TYR A 84 -10.15 0.70 0.35
N LEU A 85 -10.11 1.66 -0.58
CA LEU A 85 -9.07 1.75 -1.59
C LEU A 85 -8.16 2.94 -1.26
N VAL A 86 -6.95 2.64 -0.82
CA VAL A 86 -5.91 3.65 -0.60
C VAL A 86 -5.19 3.95 -1.91
N ILE A 87 -5.14 5.24 -2.26
CA ILE A 87 -4.39 5.77 -3.41
C ILE A 87 -3.29 6.66 -2.85
N SER A 88 -2.03 6.31 -3.13
CA SER A 88 -0.89 7.03 -2.55
C SER A 88 0.22 7.31 -3.56
N ASN A 89 0.99 8.37 -3.30
CA ASN A 89 2.27 8.61 -3.95
C ASN A 89 3.34 7.66 -3.38
N HIS A 90 4.38 7.36 -4.15
CA HIS A 90 5.40 6.39 -3.78
C HIS A 90 6.80 6.97 -3.91
N GLN A 91 7.48 7.17 -2.79
CA GLN A 91 8.78 7.83 -2.72
C GLN A 91 9.84 6.94 -2.08
N SER A 92 9.48 6.18 -1.04
CA SER A 92 10.45 5.46 -0.22
C SER A 92 9.94 4.10 0.25
N TRP A 93 10.86 3.27 0.74
CA TRP A 93 10.50 2.14 1.59
C TRP A 93 9.86 2.59 2.91
N VAL A 94 10.17 3.81 3.37
CA VAL A 94 9.56 4.44 4.54
C VAL A 94 8.05 4.65 4.37
N ASP A 95 7.54 4.63 3.13
CA ASP A 95 6.10 4.77 2.87
C ASP A 95 5.31 3.65 3.56
N ILE A 96 5.88 2.44 3.67
CA ILE A 96 5.21 1.30 4.32
C ILE A 96 5.06 1.52 5.84
N PRO A 97 6.12 1.81 6.62
CA PRO A 97 5.98 2.27 8.00
C PRO A 97 5.05 3.47 8.17
N ALA A 98 5.04 4.42 7.24
CA ALA A 98 4.13 5.56 7.29
C ALA A 98 2.66 5.14 7.19
N LEU A 99 2.34 4.22 6.29
CA LEU A 99 0.99 3.64 6.19
C LEU A 99 0.65 2.76 7.40
N ILE A 100 1.60 2.00 7.96
CA ILE A 100 1.40 1.26 9.21
C ILE A 100 1.01 2.22 10.33
N GLN A 101 1.77 3.29 10.52
CA GLN A 101 1.51 4.29 11.55
C GLN A 101 0.13 4.94 11.38
N ALA A 102 -0.24 5.25 10.14
CA ALA A 102 -1.47 5.97 9.84
C ALA A 102 -2.73 5.10 9.86
N LEU A 103 -2.65 3.83 9.45
CA LEU A 103 -3.83 3.01 9.12
C LEU A 103 -4.00 1.76 9.99
N ASN A 104 -2.94 1.22 10.59
CA ASN A 104 -3.04 -0.03 11.35
C ASN A 104 -4.04 0.11 12.51
N ARG A 105 -4.97 -0.86 12.61
CA ARG A 105 -6.11 -0.88 13.54
C ARG A 105 -7.09 0.31 13.43
N ARG A 106 -6.99 1.12 12.37
CA ARG A 106 -7.97 2.19 12.03
C ARG A 106 -8.75 1.84 10.78
N THR A 107 -8.12 1.13 9.85
CA THR A 107 -8.76 0.44 8.72
C THR A 107 -8.49 -1.06 8.87
N PRO A 108 -9.17 -1.94 8.12
CA PRO A 108 -8.71 -3.33 8.02
C PRO A 108 -7.26 -3.40 7.53
N PHE A 109 -6.52 -4.43 7.95
CA PHE A 109 -5.12 -4.60 7.58
C PHE A 109 -4.93 -4.49 6.06
N PHE A 110 -4.02 -3.59 5.65
CA PHE A 110 -3.87 -3.28 4.25
C PHE A 110 -3.06 -4.33 3.49
N LYS A 111 -3.32 -4.42 2.18
CA LYS A 111 -2.67 -5.33 1.24
C LYS A 111 -2.20 -4.58 0.00
N PHE A 112 -1.12 -5.06 -0.61
CA PHE A 112 -0.59 -4.56 -1.88
C PHE A 112 -0.64 -5.64 -2.95
N PHE A 113 -0.69 -5.21 -4.21
CA PHE A 113 -0.34 -6.05 -5.36
C PHE A 113 1.17 -6.26 -5.44
N LEU A 114 1.63 -7.38 -4.87
CA LEU A 114 3.04 -7.74 -4.81
C LEU A 114 3.53 -8.28 -6.15
N LYS A 115 4.83 -8.11 -6.41
CA LYS A 115 5.46 -8.84 -7.52
C LYS A 115 5.61 -10.31 -7.13
N LYS A 116 5.42 -11.23 -8.09
CA LYS A 116 5.53 -12.67 -7.84
C LYS A 116 6.85 -13.07 -7.16
N GLU A 117 7.96 -12.40 -7.49
CA GLU A 117 9.29 -12.71 -6.93
C GLU A 117 9.36 -12.51 -5.41
N LEU A 118 8.47 -11.69 -4.84
CA LEU A 118 8.45 -11.39 -3.40
C LEU A 118 8.02 -12.58 -2.54
N ILE A 119 7.42 -13.63 -3.13
CA ILE A 119 7.11 -14.86 -2.39
C ILE A 119 8.37 -15.55 -1.86
N TRP A 120 9.54 -15.28 -2.45
CA TRP A 120 10.82 -15.89 -2.09
C TRP A 120 11.60 -15.10 -1.03
N VAL A 121 11.08 -13.96 -0.58
CA VAL A 121 11.71 -13.22 0.52
C VAL A 121 11.56 -14.04 1.80
N PRO A 122 12.66 -14.41 2.49
CA PRO A 122 12.58 -15.21 3.71
C PRO A 122 11.63 -14.59 4.74
N LEU A 123 10.80 -15.43 5.37
CA LEU A 123 9.75 -15.07 6.33
C LEU A 123 8.60 -14.24 5.74
N LEU A 124 8.90 -13.08 5.16
CA LEU A 124 7.90 -12.14 4.64
C LEU A 124 7.10 -12.71 3.46
N GLY A 125 7.74 -13.47 2.57
CA GLY A 125 7.08 -14.16 1.45
C GLY A 125 5.95 -15.07 1.92
N LEU A 126 6.20 -15.85 2.98
CA LEU A 126 5.22 -16.75 3.60
C LEU A 126 4.14 -15.97 4.37
N ALA A 127 4.52 -14.88 5.05
CA ALA A 127 3.56 -14.00 5.73
C ALA A 127 2.56 -13.37 4.73
N TRP A 128 3.06 -12.84 3.61
CA TRP A 128 2.23 -12.27 2.56
C TRP A 128 1.31 -13.32 1.93
N TRP A 129 1.82 -14.53 1.67
CA TRP A 129 0.98 -15.65 1.21
C TRP A 129 -0.13 -15.99 2.21
N ALA A 130 0.19 -16.11 3.50
CA ALA A 130 -0.77 -16.40 4.56
C ALA A 130 -1.88 -15.34 4.66
N LEU A 131 -1.50 -14.07 4.46
CA LEU A 131 -2.38 -12.90 4.44
C LEU A 131 -3.19 -12.74 3.14
N ASP A 132 -3.14 -13.70 2.21
CA ASP A 132 -3.77 -13.63 0.88
C ASP A 132 -3.35 -12.40 0.07
N TYR A 133 -2.08 -11.98 0.16
CA TYR A 133 -1.59 -10.92 -0.72
C TYR A 133 -1.58 -11.39 -2.19
N PRO A 134 -2.08 -10.58 -3.12
CA PRO A 134 -2.08 -10.92 -4.54
C PRO A 134 -0.67 -10.79 -5.11
N PHE A 135 -0.14 -11.90 -5.61
CA PHE A 135 1.15 -11.97 -6.29
C PHE A 135 0.97 -11.87 -7.81
N MET A 136 1.40 -10.76 -8.37
CA MET A 136 1.17 -10.35 -9.75
C MET A 136 2.33 -10.72 -10.67
N LYS A 137 2.00 -11.14 -11.90
CA LYS A 137 2.97 -11.33 -12.99
C LYS A 137 2.87 -10.13 -13.91
N ARG A 138 3.71 -9.12 -13.66
CA ARG A 138 3.73 -7.88 -14.46
C ARG A 138 4.42 -8.12 -15.80
N TYR A 139 3.69 -8.64 -16.77
CA TYR A 139 4.19 -8.86 -18.13
C TYR A 139 4.47 -7.54 -18.85
N THR A 140 5.61 -7.45 -19.53
CA THR A 140 5.92 -6.28 -20.36
C THR A 140 5.15 -6.37 -21.69
N LYS A 141 4.92 -5.21 -22.34
CA LYS A 141 4.28 -5.18 -23.68
C LYS A 141 5.02 -6.05 -24.69
N ALA A 142 6.35 -5.98 -24.69
CA ALA A 142 7.20 -6.78 -25.57
C ALA A 142 7.09 -8.29 -25.29
N PHE A 143 6.93 -8.69 -24.02
CA PHE A 143 6.73 -10.08 -23.64
C PHE A 143 5.34 -10.59 -24.06
N LEU A 144 4.28 -9.81 -23.83
CA LEU A 144 2.92 -10.16 -24.24
C LEU A 144 2.76 -10.24 -25.76
N ALA A 145 3.46 -9.39 -26.51
CA ALA A 145 3.48 -9.47 -27.98
C ALA A 145 4.03 -10.81 -28.48
N LYS A 146 4.96 -11.43 -27.73
CA LYS A 146 5.53 -12.75 -28.04
C LYS A 146 4.72 -13.92 -27.45
N ASN A 147 3.86 -13.65 -26.47
CA ASN A 147 3.08 -14.64 -25.72
C ASN A 147 1.63 -14.13 -25.56
N PRO A 148 0.86 -14.02 -26.67
CA PRO A 148 -0.47 -13.43 -26.65
C PRO A 148 -1.47 -14.19 -25.76
N GLU A 149 -1.27 -15.49 -25.55
CA GLU A 149 -2.05 -16.35 -24.66
C GLU A 149 -1.95 -15.96 -23.17
N LEU A 150 -0.92 -15.19 -22.80
CA LEU A 150 -0.73 -14.67 -21.44
C LEU A 150 -1.43 -13.33 -21.21
N LYS A 151 -2.00 -12.72 -22.26
CA LYS A 151 -2.82 -11.51 -22.13
C LYS A 151 -4.05 -11.84 -21.26
N GLY A 152 -4.34 -10.98 -20.29
CA GLY A 152 -5.47 -11.18 -19.36
C GLY A 152 -5.20 -12.15 -18.22
N LYS A 153 -4.12 -12.94 -18.21
CA LYS A 153 -3.83 -13.87 -17.09
C LYS A 153 -3.60 -13.17 -15.75
N ASP A 154 -2.96 -12.00 -15.78
CA ASP A 154 -2.79 -11.17 -14.59
C ASP A 154 -4.15 -10.68 -14.07
N LEU A 155 -5.07 -10.33 -14.98
CA LEU A 155 -6.45 -9.93 -14.65
C LEU A 155 -7.20 -11.05 -13.92
N GLU A 156 -7.11 -12.29 -14.41
CA GLU A 156 -7.75 -13.46 -13.79
C GLU A 156 -7.24 -13.70 -12.36
N ILE A 157 -5.93 -13.65 -12.15
CA ILE A 157 -5.30 -13.79 -10.82
C ILE A 157 -5.82 -12.69 -9.88
N THR A 158 -5.91 -11.47 -10.38
CA THR A 158 -6.36 -10.34 -9.58
C THR A 158 -7.84 -10.43 -9.24
N LYS A 159 -8.68 -10.89 -10.18
CA LYS A 159 -10.12 -11.15 -9.94
C LYS A 159 -10.27 -12.20 -8.85
N ALA A 160 -9.55 -13.31 -8.93
CA ALA A 160 -9.57 -14.36 -7.92
C ALA A 160 -9.15 -13.85 -6.52
N ALA A 161 -8.14 -12.97 -6.46
CA ALA A 161 -7.73 -12.35 -5.20
C ALA A 161 -8.80 -11.41 -4.64
N CYS A 162 -9.44 -10.59 -5.48
CA CYS A 162 -10.53 -9.71 -5.08
C CYS A 162 -11.75 -10.51 -4.57
N GLU A 163 -12.09 -11.64 -5.19
CA GLU A 163 -13.16 -12.54 -4.69
C GLU A 163 -12.89 -13.06 -3.27
N LEU A 164 -11.63 -13.33 -2.92
CA LEU A 164 -11.27 -13.70 -1.54
C LEU A 164 -11.51 -12.55 -0.56
N PHE A 165 -11.31 -11.31 -1.00
CA PHE A 165 -11.54 -10.13 -0.18
C PHE A 165 -13.02 -9.81 -0.01
N LYS A 166 -13.91 -10.31 -0.87
CA LYS A 166 -15.37 -10.12 -0.70
C LYS A 166 -15.93 -10.72 0.58
N ARG A 167 -15.19 -11.62 1.23
CA ARG A 167 -15.61 -12.30 2.45
C ARG A 167 -15.23 -11.54 3.74
N GLN A 168 -14.31 -10.58 3.65
CA GLN A 168 -13.73 -9.90 4.82
C GLN A 168 -13.31 -8.46 4.48
N PRO A 169 -13.56 -7.48 5.36
CA PRO A 169 -13.07 -6.12 5.16
C PRO A 169 -11.56 -6.09 4.84
N VAL A 170 -11.17 -5.29 3.83
CA VAL A 170 -9.78 -5.14 3.41
C VAL A 170 -9.47 -3.71 3.02
N THR A 171 -8.24 -3.28 3.26
CA THR A 171 -7.71 -2.03 2.68
C THR A 171 -6.76 -2.36 1.55
N ILE A 172 -7.06 -1.95 0.32
CA ILE A 172 -6.18 -2.18 -0.82
C ILE A 172 -5.39 -0.93 -1.09
N VAL A 173 -4.05 -1.04 -1.05
CA VAL A 173 -3.18 0.09 -1.33
C VAL A 173 -2.65 0.02 -2.74
N ASN A 174 -2.82 1.12 -3.46
CA ASN A 174 -2.34 1.31 -4.82
C ASN A 174 -1.41 2.52 -4.90
N TYR A 175 -0.19 2.25 -5.35
CA TYR A 175 0.81 3.27 -5.71
C TYR A 175 0.76 3.47 -7.23
N LEU A 176 0.03 4.49 -7.68
CA LEU A 176 -0.31 4.62 -9.11
C LEU A 176 0.91 4.98 -9.96
N GLU A 177 1.99 5.48 -9.37
CA GLU A 177 3.30 5.67 -10.05
C GLU A 177 3.90 4.33 -10.50
N GLY A 178 3.53 3.22 -9.84
CA GLY A 178 4.00 1.86 -10.09
C GLY A 178 5.47 1.63 -9.72
N THR A 179 6.19 2.66 -9.27
CA THR A 179 7.57 2.64 -8.82
C THR A 179 7.85 3.84 -7.92
N ARG A 180 8.89 3.75 -7.09
CA ARG A 180 9.32 4.87 -6.25
C ARG A 180 9.85 6.02 -7.11
N PHE A 181 9.45 7.24 -6.74
CA PHE A 181 9.92 8.49 -7.28
C PHE A 181 11.45 8.59 -7.21
N THR A 182 12.06 9.01 -8.32
CA THR A 182 13.42 9.53 -8.37
C THR A 182 13.46 10.63 -9.41
N SER A 183 14.35 11.63 -9.25
CA SER A 183 14.51 12.70 -10.23
C SER A 183 14.82 12.15 -11.63
N ALA A 184 15.64 11.10 -11.72
CA ALA A 184 15.94 10.44 -12.99
C ALA A 184 14.69 9.88 -13.70
N LYS A 185 13.79 9.21 -12.97
CA LYS A 185 12.53 8.69 -13.54
C LYS A 185 11.55 9.81 -13.88
N HIS A 186 11.53 10.84 -13.05
CA HIS A 186 10.71 12.04 -13.26
C HIS A 186 11.07 12.72 -14.58
N SER A 187 12.36 12.99 -14.80
CA SER A 187 12.87 13.55 -16.06
C SER A 187 12.65 12.59 -17.25
N ALA A 188 12.95 11.30 -17.09
CA ALA A 188 12.89 10.32 -18.18
C ALA A 188 11.48 10.15 -18.77
N GLN A 189 10.42 10.32 -17.97
CA GLN A 189 9.05 10.23 -18.46
C GLN A 189 8.45 11.60 -18.84
N ALA A 190 9.20 12.70 -18.67
CA ALA A 190 8.71 14.07 -18.75
C ALA A 190 7.39 14.25 -17.97
N SER A 191 7.45 14.02 -16.65
CA SER A 191 6.26 14.14 -15.80
C SER A 191 5.77 15.59 -15.79
N PRO A 192 4.47 15.85 -16.04
CA PRO A 192 3.91 17.21 -15.98
C PRO A 192 3.74 17.71 -14.54
N TYR A 193 3.81 16.80 -13.56
CA TYR A 193 3.69 17.11 -12.14
C TYR A 193 5.04 17.49 -11.56
N THR A 194 5.12 18.43 -10.63
CA THR A 194 6.41 18.86 -10.07
C THR A 194 7.03 17.81 -9.13
N ARG A 195 6.21 17.04 -8.40
CA ARG A 195 6.62 16.22 -7.25
C ARG A 195 6.19 14.76 -7.36
N LEU A 196 5.62 14.37 -8.49
CA LEU A 196 5.06 13.04 -8.73
C LEU A 196 5.51 12.48 -10.08
N LEU A 197 5.62 11.15 -10.18
CA LEU A 197 5.70 10.47 -11.47
C LEU A 197 4.32 10.42 -12.15
N LYS A 198 4.26 10.09 -13.45
CA LYS A 198 2.99 9.93 -14.17
C LYS A 198 2.21 8.75 -13.57
N PRO A 199 0.91 8.91 -13.23
CA PRO A 199 0.11 7.83 -12.70
C PRO A 199 -0.26 6.82 -13.79
N LYS A 200 -0.54 5.58 -13.37
CA LYS A 200 -1.02 4.50 -14.23
C LYS A 200 -2.42 4.09 -13.78
N ALA A 201 -3.42 4.46 -14.56
CA ALA A 201 -4.83 4.22 -14.24
C ALA A 201 -5.23 2.73 -14.26
N GLY A 202 -4.55 1.88 -15.03
CA GLY A 202 -4.98 0.49 -15.22
C GLY A 202 -5.05 -0.34 -13.92
N GLY A 203 -4.09 -0.15 -13.02
CA GLY A 203 -4.08 -0.89 -11.75
C GLY A 203 -5.22 -0.50 -10.83
N VAL A 204 -5.59 0.80 -10.78
CA VAL A 204 -6.70 1.27 -9.94
C VAL A 204 -8.05 0.94 -10.57
N ALA A 205 -8.18 1.07 -11.89
CA ALA A 205 -9.37 0.67 -12.64
C ALA A 205 -9.72 -0.80 -12.40
N PHE A 206 -8.71 -1.66 -12.30
CA PHE A 206 -8.93 -3.07 -11.97
C PHE A 206 -9.59 -3.26 -10.60
N VAL A 207 -9.04 -2.62 -9.55
CA VAL A 207 -9.58 -2.75 -8.20
C VAL A 207 -11.00 -2.22 -8.14
N LEU A 208 -11.25 -1.08 -8.79
CA LEU A 208 -12.58 -0.48 -8.88
C LEU A 208 -13.56 -1.46 -9.56
N ALA A 209 -13.20 -2.04 -10.70
CA ALA A 209 -14.07 -3.00 -11.39
C ALA A 209 -14.34 -4.27 -10.56
N ALA A 210 -13.36 -4.76 -9.79
CA ALA A 210 -13.49 -6.00 -9.03
C ALA A 210 -14.18 -5.83 -7.68
N MET A 211 -14.06 -4.66 -7.05
CA MET A 211 -14.45 -4.44 -5.65
C MET A 211 -15.24 -3.15 -5.42
N GLY A 212 -15.51 -2.34 -6.44
CA GLY A 212 -16.09 -1.00 -6.30
C GLY A 212 -17.38 -0.95 -5.49
N GLU A 213 -18.25 -1.96 -5.63
CA GLU A 213 -19.50 -2.09 -4.85
C GLU A 213 -19.26 -2.28 -3.34
N GLN A 214 -18.13 -2.83 -2.93
CA GLN A 214 -17.81 -3.15 -1.53
C GLN A 214 -16.90 -2.13 -0.85
N LEU A 215 -16.36 -1.19 -1.61
CA LEU A 215 -15.50 -0.13 -1.09
C LEU A 215 -16.40 0.98 -0.52
N ASP A 216 -16.22 1.28 0.77
CA ASP A 216 -16.91 2.39 1.45
C ASP A 216 -16.40 3.73 0.95
N ALA A 217 -15.09 3.85 0.81
CA ALA A 217 -14.44 5.08 0.37
C ALA A 217 -13.08 4.84 -0.27
N ILE A 218 -12.63 5.86 -1.00
CA ILE A 218 -11.26 5.98 -1.48
C ILE A 218 -10.49 6.84 -0.48
N LEU A 219 -9.38 6.34 0.03
CA LEU A 219 -8.47 7.08 0.88
C LEU A 219 -7.34 7.64 0.02
N ASP A 220 -7.43 8.92 -0.32
CA ASP A 220 -6.39 9.64 -1.05
C ASP A 220 -5.28 10.06 -0.07
N VAL A 221 -4.27 9.20 0.08
CA VAL A 221 -3.21 9.33 1.07
C VAL A 221 -1.99 10.02 0.48
N THR A 222 -1.56 11.10 1.10
CA THR A 222 -0.40 11.88 0.67
C THR A 222 0.71 11.75 1.70
N VAL A 223 1.81 11.09 1.32
CA VAL A 223 3.00 10.93 2.18
C VAL A 223 4.03 11.98 1.81
N VAL A 224 4.52 12.74 2.79
CA VAL A 224 5.53 13.79 2.59
C VAL A 224 6.69 13.64 3.57
N TYR A 225 7.90 13.69 3.02
CA TYR A 225 9.15 13.80 3.77
C TYR A 225 9.65 15.25 3.68
N PRO A 226 9.42 16.10 4.70
CA PRO A 226 9.71 17.53 4.61
C PRO A 226 11.21 17.85 4.54
N GLY A 227 12.07 16.90 4.88
CA GLY A 227 13.52 17.04 4.73
C GLY A 227 13.96 17.37 3.31
N SER A 228 15.24 17.74 3.17
CA SER A 228 15.87 18.10 1.89
C SER A 228 15.97 16.94 0.90
N ARG A 229 15.92 15.69 1.38
CA ARG A 229 15.95 14.49 0.56
C ARG A 229 14.90 13.48 0.99
N ILE A 230 14.46 12.65 0.04
CA ILE A 230 13.66 11.46 0.33
C ILE A 230 14.53 10.47 1.12
N PRO A 231 14.09 10.01 2.30
CA PRO A 231 14.87 9.12 3.14
C PRO A 231 14.87 7.68 2.61
N GLY A 232 15.94 6.94 2.87
CA GLY A 232 15.96 5.48 2.75
C GLY A 232 15.44 4.80 4.01
N PHE A 233 15.18 3.49 3.94
CA PHE A 233 14.73 2.72 5.11
C PHE A 233 15.78 2.72 6.24
N TRP A 234 17.06 2.57 5.89
CA TRP A 234 18.16 2.63 6.87
C TRP A 234 18.27 3.99 7.56
N ASP A 235 17.97 5.09 6.86
CA ASP A 235 17.91 6.41 7.48
C ASP A 235 16.88 6.45 8.60
N MET A 236 15.71 5.83 8.38
CA MET A 236 14.66 5.72 9.40
C MET A 236 15.12 4.87 10.59
N LEU A 237 15.71 3.70 10.36
CA LEU A 237 16.20 2.83 11.44
C LEU A 237 17.27 3.52 12.29
N CYS A 238 18.14 4.32 11.67
CA CYS A 238 19.15 5.12 12.35
C CYS A 238 18.59 6.39 13.03
N GLY A 239 17.28 6.63 12.99
CA GLY A 239 16.64 7.81 13.57
C GLY A 239 16.97 9.12 12.85
N GLN A 240 17.25 9.07 11.54
CA GLN A 240 17.64 10.22 10.72
C GLN A 240 16.46 10.83 9.93
N VAL A 241 15.24 10.38 10.21
CA VAL A 241 14.01 10.91 9.59
C VAL A 241 13.27 11.68 10.67
N PRO A 242 13.46 13.00 10.79
CA PRO A 242 12.93 13.75 11.92
C PRO A 242 11.39 13.85 11.90
N LYS A 243 10.79 13.88 10.71
CA LYS A 243 9.36 14.04 10.54
C LYS A 243 8.86 13.30 9.29
N VAL A 244 7.68 12.68 9.41
CA VAL A 244 6.91 12.13 8.29
C VAL A 244 5.48 12.65 8.41
N ILE A 245 4.96 13.20 7.32
CA ILE A 245 3.57 13.68 7.25
C ILE A 245 2.76 12.69 6.41
N VAL A 246 1.63 12.26 6.95
CA VAL A 246 0.64 11.45 6.25
C VAL A 246 -0.69 12.18 6.30
N ASP A 247 -1.11 12.70 5.16
CA ASP A 247 -2.39 13.41 5.01
C ASP A 247 -3.38 12.51 4.28
N ILE A 248 -4.47 12.15 4.95
CA ILE A 248 -5.52 11.27 4.42
C ILE A 248 -6.70 12.14 4.02
N ARG A 249 -7.16 11.99 2.78
CA ARG A 249 -8.43 12.58 2.32
C ARG A 249 -9.40 11.47 1.97
N THR A 250 -10.42 11.28 2.78
CA THR A 250 -11.51 10.35 2.51
C THR A 250 -12.40 10.92 1.42
N ARG A 251 -12.52 10.19 0.30
CA ARG A 251 -13.38 10.54 -0.84
C ARG A 251 -14.51 9.53 -0.93
N PRO A 252 -15.78 9.98 -1.06
CA PRO A 252 -16.89 9.06 -1.23
C PRO A 252 -16.70 8.25 -2.50
N MET A 253 -17.16 7.00 -2.46
CA MET A 253 -17.12 6.13 -3.62
C MET A 253 -18.17 6.56 -4.65
N ASP A 254 -17.73 7.07 -5.81
CA ASP A 254 -18.62 7.39 -6.93
C ASP A 254 -18.90 6.10 -7.73
N PRO A 255 -20.17 5.63 -7.82
CA PRO A 255 -20.53 4.45 -8.60
C PRO A 255 -20.06 4.50 -10.06
N ALA A 256 -19.96 5.71 -10.61
CA ALA A 256 -19.55 5.94 -11.97
C ALA A 256 -18.07 5.60 -12.23
N LEU A 257 -17.27 5.29 -11.20
CA LEU A 257 -15.88 4.83 -11.29
C LEU A 257 -15.73 3.32 -11.49
N TRP A 258 -16.77 2.52 -11.28
CA TRP A 258 -16.70 1.05 -11.39
C TRP A 258 -17.79 0.41 -12.24
N GLN A 259 -18.83 1.15 -12.64
CA GLN A 259 -19.93 0.66 -13.49
C GLN A 259 -19.61 0.63 -14.99
N GLY A 260 -18.35 0.44 -15.39
CA GLY A 260 -17.96 0.38 -16.80
C GLY A 260 -16.75 -0.52 -17.07
N ASP A 261 -16.40 -0.69 -18.34
CA ASP A 261 -15.35 -1.61 -18.78
C ASP A 261 -14.08 -0.85 -19.21
N TYR A 262 -13.10 -0.75 -18.31
CA TYR A 262 -11.85 -0.05 -18.60
C TYR A 262 -11.02 -0.71 -19.73
N GLU A 263 -11.18 -2.02 -19.93
CA GLU A 263 -10.41 -2.76 -20.92
C GLU A 263 -11.01 -2.60 -22.31
N ASN A 264 -12.33 -2.66 -22.46
CA ASN A 264 -12.99 -2.71 -23.77
C ASN A 264 -13.76 -1.44 -24.16
N ASP A 265 -14.04 -0.52 -23.23
CA ASP A 265 -14.72 0.75 -23.51
C ASP A 265 -13.74 1.94 -23.49
N PRO A 266 -13.40 2.54 -24.66
CA PRO A 266 -12.52 3.69 -24.74
C PRO A 266 -13.03 4.93 -23.98
N VAL A 267 -14.34 5.15 -23.96
CA VAL A 267 -14.95 6.32 -23.30
C VAL A 267 -14.82 6.17 -21.78
N PHE A 268 -15.14 4.99 -21.25
CA PHE A 268 -14.95 4.71 -19.84
C PHE A 268 -13.46 4.74 -19.44
N ARG A 269 -12.56 4.23 -20.30
CA ARG A 269 -11.12 4.30 -20.07
C ARG A 269 -10.63 5.75 -19.97
N GLU A 270 -11.05 6.62 -20.87
CA GLU A 270 -10.72 8.05 -20.85
C GLU A 270 -11.25 8.72 -19.58
N LYS A 271 -12.50 8.41 -19.18
CA LYS A 271 -13.09 8.91 -17.94
C LYS A 271 -12.24 8.56 -16.71
N ILE A 272 -11.84 7.30 -16.56
CA ILE A 272 -10.99 6.87 -15.42
C ILE A 272 -9.61 7.53 -15.49
N GLN A 273 -9.03 7.68 -16.67
CA GLN A 273 -7.76 8.40 -16.84
C GLN A 273 -7.89 9.88 -16.45
N GLY A 274 -8.97 10.55 -16.85
CA GLY A 274 -9.28 11.92 -16.46
C GLY A 274 -9.42 12.07 -14.94
N TRP A 275 -10.18 11.17 -14.30
CA TRP A 275 -10.33 11.15 -12.84
C TRP A 275 -8.98 10.94 -12.12
N VAL A 276 -8.15 10.00 -12.57
CA VAL A 276 -6.81 9.77 -12.01
C VAL A 276 -5.93 11.01 -12.18
N ASN A 277 -5.95 11.65 -13.35
CA ASN A 277 -5.16 12.86 -13.61
C ASN A 277 -5.59 14.00 -12.68
N GLN A 278 -6.89 14.20 -12.48
CA GLN A 278 -7.40 15.21 -11.55
C GLN A 278 -6.96 14.94 -10.11
N LEU A 279 -7.06 13.69 -9.65
CA LEU A 279 -6.53 13.28 -8.34
C LEU A 279 -5.03 13.58 -8.21
N TRP A 280 -4.27 13.38 -9.29
CA TRP A 280 -2.84 13.64 -9.31
C TRP A 280 -2.48 15.13 -9.27
N ILE A 281 -3.24 15.98 -9.97
CA ILE A 281 -3.11 17.45 -9.91
C ILE A 281 -3.33 17.92 -8.47
N GLU A 282 -4.41 17.46 -7.83
CA GLU A 282 -4.74 17.81 -6.45
C GLU A 282 -3.67 17.33 -5.46
N LYS A 283 -3.15 16.11 -5.67
CA LYS A 283 -2.09 15.53 -4.83
C LYS A 283 -0.78 16.29 -4.97
N ASP A 284 -0.36 16.69 -6.17
CA ASP A 284 0.86 17.49 -6.37
C ASP A 284 0.78 18.83 -5.64
N ALA A 285 -0.36 19.51 -5.76
CA ALA A 285 -0.65 20.75 -5.05
C ALA A 285 -0.67 20.54 -3.52
N ARG A 286 -1.25 19.43 -3.05
CA ARG A 286 -1.27 19.10 -1.62
C ARG A 286 0.14 18.86 -1.06
N ILE A 287 1.00 18.13 -1.79
CA ILE A 287 2.40 17.96 -1.40
C ILE A 287 3.10 19.32 -1.30
N ALA A 288 2.84 20.24 -2.25
CA ALA A 288 3.38 21.60 -2.20
C ALA A 288 3.00 22.33 -0.91
N ALA A 289 1.70 22.32 -0.57
CA ALA A 289 1.16 23.01 0.60
C ALA A 289 1.75 22.45 1.91
N LEU A 290 1.83 21.13 2.05
CA LEU A 290 2.38 20.48 3.26
C LEU A 290 3.88 20.79 3.45
N ARG A 291 4.64 20.86 2.36
CA ARG A 291 6.07 21.25 2.42
C ARG A 291 6.22 22.70 2.83
N LEU A 292 5.39 23.60 2.30
CA LEU A 292 5.42 25.03 2.66
C LEU A 292 5.07 25.25 4.14
N GLU A 293 4.02 24.59 4.64
CA GLU A 293 3.62 24.65 6.05
C GLU A 293 4.77 24.25 6.98
N THR A 294 5.54 23.23 6.60
CA THR A 294 6.66 22.75 7.41
C THR A 294 7.89 23.65 7.33
N ALA A 295 8.09 24.37 6.22
CA ALA A 295 9.19 25.33 6.08
C ALA A 295 8.97 26.63 6.88
N GLN A 296 7.73 26.90 7.29
CA GLN A 296 7.34 28.09 8.06
C GLN A 296 7.35 27.86 9.59
N ARG A 297 7.58 26.63 10.05
CA ARG A 297 7.65 26.25 11.46
C ARG A 297 9.09 25.95 11.86
#